data_AF-A0A5C8QN59-F1
#
_entry.id   AF-A0A5C8QN59-F1
#
_cell.length_a   1.000
_cell.length_b   1.000
_cell.length_c   1.000
_cell.angle_alpha   90.00
_cell.angle_beta   90.00
_cell.angle_gamma   90.00
#
_symmetry.space_group_name_H-M   'P 1'
#
loop_
_entity.id
_entity.type
_entity.pdbx_description
1 polymer ?
#
loop_
_entity_poly.entity_id
_entity_poly.type
_entity_poly.pdbx_seq_one_letter_code
_entity_poly.pdbx_strand_id
1 'polypeptide(L)'
;MRESVRAALPGLGRESFGTAWAWLGDHRAVTAAVQELRCGRPYEFTLPTEAGCWTWTARVVSVLPLTDPCLASVTPSLLAT
;
A
#
# COMPACT_ATOMS: atom_id res chain seq x y z
N MET A 1 0.76 7.53 1.89
CA MET A 1 0.15 6.85 3.05
C MET A 1 1.14 6.64 4.19
N ARG A 2 2.17 5.78 4.05
CA ARG A 2 3.14 5.55 5.16
C ARG A 2 3.84 6.83 5.62
N GLU A 3 4.28 7.68 4.68
CA GLU A 3 4.84 8.98 5.05
C GLU A 3 3.81 9.90 5.73
N SER A 4 2.54 9.83 5.34
CA SER A 4 1.45 10.58 5.99
C SER A 4 1.24 10.11 7.44
N VAL A 5 1.34 8.80 7.71
CA VAL A 5 1.30 8.24 9.07
C VAL A 5 2.57 8.63 9.84
N ARG A 6 3.75 8.61 9.21
CA ARG A 6 5.01 9.02 9.85
C ARG A 6 4.98 10.50 10.26
N ALA A 7 4.42 11.37 9.43
CA ALA A 7 4.24 12.79 9.73
C ALA A 7 3.25 13.03 10.90
N ALA A 8 2.32 12.11 11.14
CA ALA A 8 1.37 12.17 12.25
C ALA A 8 1.96 11.76 13.60
N LEU A 9 3.02 10.93 13.62
CA LEU A 9 3.59 10.36 14.84
C LEU A 9 3.86 11.37 15.98
N PRO A 10 4.40 12.58 15.73
CA PRO A 10 4.71 13.52 16.80
C PRO A 10 3.48 14.03 17.57
N GLY A 11 2.28 13.93 16.99
CA GLY A 11 1.03 14.37 17.61
C GLY A 11 0.22 13.25 18.28
N LEU A 12 0.74 12.02 18.32
CA LEU A 12 0.03 10.87 18.86
C LEU A 12 0.32 10.66 20.35
N GLY A 13 -0.71 10.25 21.09
CA GLY A 13 -0.56 9.69 22.44
C GLY A 13 0.23 8.38 22.41
N ARG A 14 0.74 7.95 23.57
CA ARG A 14 1.68 6.80 23.69
C ARG A 14 1.16 5.50 23.07
N GLU A 15 -0.10 5.16 23.33
CA GLU A 15 -0.72 3.94 22.83
C GLU A 15 -0.89 4.00 21.30
N SER A 16 -1.47 5.09 20.79
CA SER A 16 -1.63 5.33 19.36
C SER A 16 -0.28 5.36 18.62
N PHE A 17 0.76 5.95 19.25
CA PHE A 17 2.12 5.92 18.73
C PHE A 17 2.63 4.50 18.61
N GLY A 18 2.47 3.67 19.64
CA GLY A 18 2.88 2.27 19.63
C GLY A 18 2.20 1.47 18.52
N THR A 19 0.89 1.63 18.35
CA THR A 19 0.12 1.00 17.27
C THR A 19 0.58 1.47 15.89
N ALA A 20 0.74 2.78 15.69
CA ALA A 20 1.20 3.34 14.42
C ALA A 20 2.63 2.89 14.10
N TRP A 21 3.51 2.83 15.09
CA TRP A 21 4.89 2.38 14.93
C TRP A 21 4.99 0.89 14.58
N ALA A 22 4.19 0.05 15.23
CA ALA A 22 4.11 -1.37 14.90
C ALA A 22 3.62 -1.58 13.45
N TRP A 23 2.58 -0.85 13.05
CA TRP A 23 2.09 -0.88 11.66
C TRP A 23 3.13 -0.35 10.65
N LEU A 24 3.94 0.64 11.04
CA LEU A 24 5.07 1.15 10.25
C LEU A 24 6.23 0.14 10.14
N GLY A 25 6.30 -0.85 11.02
CA GLY A 25 7.25 -1.98 10.94
C GLY A 25 6.71 -3.22 10.22
N ASP A 26 5.39 -3.34 10.03
CA ASP A 26 4.79 -4.55 9.47
C ASP A 26 4.91 -4.63 7.93
N HIS A 27 5.98 -5.27 7.46
CA HIS A 27 6.22 -5.51 6.04
C HIS A 27 5.26 -6.55 5.41
N ARG A 28 4.71 -7.47 6.21
CA ARG A 28 3.77 -8.48 5.70
C ARG A 28 2.42 -7.85 5.40
N ALA A 29 1.92 -7.01 6.32
CA ALA A 29 0.70 -6.25 6.09
C ALA A 29 0.82 -5.31 4.87
N VAL A 30 1.99 -4.70 4.66
CA VAL A 30 2.25 -3.89 3.45
C VAL A 30 2.13 -4.73 2.18
N THR A 31 2.71 -5.92 2.16
CA THR A 31 2.65 -6.80 0.98
C THR A 31 1.20 -7.20 0.67
N ALA A 32 0.42 -7.55 1.70
CA ALA A 32 -1.00 -7.86 1.55
C ALA A 32 -1.80 -6.64 1.05
N ALA A 33 -1.56 -5.46 1.62
CA ALA A 33 -2.22 -4.22 1.20
C ALA A 33 -1.94 -3.88 -0.28
N VAL A 34 -0.71 -4.09 -0.76
CA VAL A 34 -0.35 -3.89 -2.17
C VAL A 34 -1.07 -4.89 -3.07
N GLN A 35 -1.24 -6.15 -2.65
CA GLN A 35 -2.00 -7.14 -3.40
C GLN A 35 -3.48 -6.76 -3.52
N GLU A 36 -4.12 -6.35 -2.41
CA GLU A 36 -5.52 -5.89 -2.43
C GLU A 36 -5.70 -4.67 -3.33
N LEU A 37 -4.78 -3.70 -3.25
CA LEU A 37 -4.79 -2.52 -4.12
C LEU A 37 -4.69 -2.91 -5.60
N ARG A 38 -3.83 -3.88 -5.96
CA ARG A 38 -3.71 -4.39 -7.33
C ARG A 38 -4.99 -5.07 -7.82
N CYS A 39 -5.75 -5.68 -6.91
CA CYS A 39 -7.07 -6.23 -7.19
C CYS A 39 -8.18 -5.15 -7.26
N GLY A 40 -7.82 -3.87 -7.17
CA GLY A 40 -8.75 -2.74 -7.23
C GLY A 40 -9.48 -2.47 -5.91
N ARG A 41 -9.10 -3.13 -4.82
CA ARG A 41 -9.72 -2.96 -3.50
C ARG A 41 -9.01 -1.83 -2.75
N PRO A 42 -9.73 -0.89 -2.14
CA PRO A 42 -9.11 0.12 -1.29
C PRO A 42 -8.52 -0.55 -0.05
N TYR A 43 -7.45 0.05 0.48
CA TYR A 43 -6.85 -0.35 1.73
C TYR A 43 -7.03 0.74 2.77
N GLU A 44 -7.48 0.38 3.97
CA GLU A 44 -7.71 1.31 5.06
C GLU A 44 -6.83 0.98 6.26
N PHE A 45 -6.26 2.02 6.85
CA PHE A 45 -5.60 1.97 8.14
C PHE A 45 -6.29 2.94 9.07
N THR A 46 -6.78 2.42 10.18
CA THR A 46 -7.53 3.19 11.18
C THR A 46 -6.77 3.16 12.50
N LEU A 47 -6.62 4.33 13.11
CA LEU A 47 -5.88 4.52 14.34
C LEU A 47 -6.75 5.29 15.36
N PRO A 48 -7.14 4.66 16.47
CA PRO A 48 -7.79 5.38 17.56
C PRO A 48 -6.80 6.36 18.21
N THR A 49 -7.28 7.56 18.51
CA THR A 49 -6.56 8.63 19.21
C THR A 49 -7.41 9.15 20.35
N GLU A 50 -6.82 9.92 21.27
CA GLU A 50 -7.58 10.50 22.39
C GLU A 50 -8.68 11.47 21.93
N ALA A 51 -8.50 12.10 20.77
CA ALA A 51 -9.46 13.02 20.17
C ALA A 51 -10.47 12.34 19.22
N GLY A 52 -10.39 11.02 19.02
CA GLY A 52 -11.28 10.28 18.14
C GLY A 52 -10.55 9.21 17.35
N CYS A 53 -10.71 9.21 16.02
CA CYS A 53 -10.16 8.16 15.18
C CYS A 53 -9.65 8.75 13.87
N TRP A 54 -8.44 8.38 13.48
CA TRP A 54 -7.84 8.80 12.22
C TRP A 54 -7.85 7.63 11.25
N THR A 55 -8.34 7.88 10.03
CA THR A 55 -8.37 6.86 8.98
C THR A 55 -7.60 7.36 7.77
N TRP A 56 -6.63 6.57 7.34
CA TRP A 56 -5.98 6.73 6.05
C TRP A 56 -6.54 5.69 5.09
N THR A 57 -6.97 6.14 3.92
CA THR A 57 -7.46 5.26 2.85
C THR A 57 -6.53 5.38 1.63
N ALA A 58 -6.00 4.26 1.18
CA ALA A 58 -5.29 4.13 -0.09
C ALA A 58 -6.22 3.54 -1.14
N ARG A 59 -6.25 4.16 -2.32
CA ARG A 59 -6.95 3.66 -3.51
C ARG A 59 -6.07 3.81 -4.74
N VAL A 60 -6.18 2.89 -5.68
CA VAL A 60 -5.51 3.03 -6.98
C VAL A 60 -6.24 4.10 -7.78
N VAL A 61 -5.53 5.16 -8.17
CA VAL A 61 -6.09 6.26 -8.98
C VAL A 61 -5.81 6.04 -10.47
N SER A 62 -4.66 5.46 -10.79
CA SER A 62 -4.32 4.97 -12.13
C SER A 62 -3.26 3.87 -12.00
N VAL A 63 -3.31 2.91 -12.91
CA VAL A 63 -2.21 1.98 -13.13
C VAL A 63 -1.39 2.58 -14.26
N LEU A 64 -0.19 3.05 -13.97
CA LEU A 64 0.74 3.42 -15.03
C LEU A 64 1.08 2.12 -15.79
N PRO A 65 0.86 2.03 -17.11
CA PRO A 65 1.33 0.89 -17.87
C PRO A 65 2.86 0.93 -17.84
N LEU A 66 3.43 0.19 -16.90
CA LEU A 66 4.85 -0.14 -16.97
C LEU A 66 4.96 -1.09 -18.16
N THR A 67 5.59 -0.63 -19.23
CA THR A 67 5.97 -1.49 -20.35
C THR A 67 6.85 -2.58 -19.76
N ASP A 68 6.28 -3.75 -19.53
CA ASP A 68 6.99 -4.85 -18.91
C ASP A 68 8.05 -5.36 -19.92
N PRO A 69 9.36 -5.20 -19.65
CA PRO A 69 10.38 -5.66 -20.59
C PRO A 69 10.42 -7.20 -20.71
N CYS A 70 9.74 -7.94 -19.84
CA CYS A 70 9.68 -9.39 -19.87
C CYS A 70 8.71 -9.91 -20.94
N LEU A 71 7.61 -9.19 -21.21
CA LEU A 71 6.63 -9.59 -22.24
C LEU A 71 7.08 -9.31 -23.67
N ALA A 72 8.10 -8.47 -23.88
CA ALA A 72 8.65 -8.20 -25.22
C ALA A 72 9.46 -9.38 -25.80
N SER A 73 9.82 -10.38 -24.98
CA SER A 73 10.63 -11.54 -25.43
C SER A 73 9.80 -12.76 -25.82
N VAL A 74 8.47 -12.74 -25.65
CA VAL A 74 7.60 -13.83 -26.14
C VAL A 74 7.10 -13.45 -27.52
N THR A 75 8.01 -13.44 -28.49
CA THR A 75 7.63 -13.60 -29.89
C THR A 75 7.28 -15.08 -30.08
N PRO A 76 6.02 -15.45 -30.38
CA PRO A 76 5.76 -16.80 -30.85
C PRO A 76 6.39 -16.92 -32.24
N SER A 77 7.49 -17.67 -32.35
CA SER A 77 8.02 -18.12 -33.64
C SER A 77 6.99 -19.04 -34.31
N LEU A 78 6.06 -18.43 -35.04
CA LEU A 78 5.15 -19.11 -35.95
C LEU A 78 5.86 -19.34 -37.30
N LEU A 79 6.30 -20.59 -37.48
CA LEU A 79 6.24 -21.42 -38.70
C LEU A 79 6.54 -20.80 -40.10
N ALA A 80 7.54 -21.38 -40.76
CA ALA A 80 7.55 -21.65 -42.21
C ALA A 80 8.26 -23.02 -42.38
N THR A 81 7.49 -24.11 -42.43
CA THR A 81 7.13 -24.93 -43.63
C THR A 81 8.33 -25.36 -44.46
#